data_AF-A0A673FHS1-F1
#
_entry.id   AF-A0A673FHS1-F1
#
_cell.length_a   1.000
_cell.length_b   1.000
_cell.length_c   1.000
_cell.angle_alpha   90.00
_cell.angle_beta   90.00
_cell.angle_gamma   90.00
#
_symmetry.space_group_name_H-M   'P 1'
#
loop_
_entity.id
_entity.type
_entity.pdbx_description
1 polymer ?
#
loop_
_entity_poly.entity_id
_entity_poly.type
_entity_poly.pdbx_seq_one_letter_code
_entity_poly.pdbx_strand_id
1 'polypeptide(L)'
;QLILSDENRKITDVFERQPYPDHPKRFDHVPQVLSVEILTGRCYWETEWSGDNAVVSVSYKGINRKGGSDCVFGSNDKSWNLWCSNNRFTVRHNNNYTDIPAVCSSSKRAGVYLDVSAGSLSFYSVSDSHTLTHLHTLNTTFTEPLCAGFGVDYNSSVSLCDIKR
;
A
#
# COMPACT_ATOMS: atom_id res chain seq x y z
N GLN A 1 -6.01 -15.02 5.36
CA GLN A 1 -6.50 -13.90 6.22
C GLN A 1 -5.28 -13.24 6.82
N LEU A 2 -5.31 -11.92 7.02
CA LEU A 2 -4.15 -11.19 7.54
C LEU A 2 -4.00 -11.36 9.05
N ILE A 3 -2.78 -11.66 9.52
CA ILE A 3 -2.35 -11.44 10.90
C ILE A 3 -1.63 -10.11 10.98
N LEU A 4 -1.92 -9.34 12.02
CA LEU A 4 -1.11 -8.17 12.41
C LEU A 4 -0.10 -8.60 13.48
N SER A 5 1.16 -8.21 13.30
CA SER A 5 2.26 -8.47 14.23
C SER A 5 3.19 -7.26 14.32
N ASP A 6 4.24 -7.36 15.15
CA ASP A 6 5.23 -6.29 15.35
C ASP A 6 4.57 -4.95 15.70
N GLU A 7 3.79 -4.96 16.79
CA GLU A 7 3.02 -3.77 17.23
C GLU A 7 2.08 -3.21 16.14
N ASN A 8 1.51 -4.09 15.31
CA ASN A 8 0.67 -3.79 14.14
C ASN A 8 1.40 -3.09 12.98
N ARG A 9 2.73 -3.15 12.95
CA ARG A 9 3.55 -2.60 11.86
C ARG A 9 3.79 -3.58 10.73
N LYS A 10 3.44 -4.86 10.92
CA LYS A 10 3.55 -5.91 9.92
C LYS A 10 2.22 -6.61 9.70
N ILE A 11 1.89 -6.86 8.43
CA ILE A 11 0.83 -7.78 8.04
C ILE A 11 1.42 -8.99 7.32
N THR A 12 0.83 -10.16 7.56
CA THR A 12 1.17 -11.41 6.87
C THR A 12 -0.12 -12.10 6.47
N ASP A 13 -0.25 -12.55 5.22
CA ASP A 13 -1.35 -13.43 4.85
C ASP A 13 -1.06 -14.87 5.28
N VAL A 14 -1.99 -15.44 6.04
CA VAL A 14 -1.93 -16.83 6.51
C VAL A 14 -3.17 -17.61 6.10
N PHE A 15 -3.02 -18.92 6.01
CA PHE A 15 -4.11 -19.82 5.63
C PHE A 15 -5.17 -19.92 6.75
N GLU A 16 -4.74 -19.87 8.00
CA GLU A 16 -5.59 -20.03 9.17
C GLU A 16 -6.58 -18.87 9.30
N ARG A 17 -7.81 -19.20 9.67
CA ARG A 17 -8.82 -18.20 10.02
C ARG A 17 -8.39 -17.51 11.31
N GLN A 18 -8.35 -16.18 11.25
CA GLN A 18 -7.98 -15.37 12.40
C GLN A 18 -9.23 -15.04 13.23
N PRO A 19 -9.10 -14.95 14.57
CA PRO A 19 -10.24 -14.79 15.49
C PRO A 19 -10.77 -13.34 15.52
N TYR A 20 -10.69 -12.63 14.40
CA TYR A 20 -11.16 -11.27 14.34
C TYR A 20 -12.67 -11.22 14.06
N PRO A 21 -13.44 -10.46 14.84
CA PRO A 21 -14.87 -10.32 14.62
C PRO A 21 -15.16 -9.59 13.31
N ASP A 22 -16.36 -9.83 12.76
CA ASP A 22 -16.84 -9.00 11.66
C ASP A 22 -17.06 -7.56 12.13
N HIS A 23 -16.81 -6.63 11.21
CA HIS A 23 -16.90 -5.20 11.48
C HIS A 23 -17.12 -4.43 10.17
N PRO A 24 -17.92 -3.34 10.15
CA PRO A 24 -18.15 -2.55 8.92
C PRO A 24 -16.88 -2.01 8.26
N LYS A 25 -15.83 -1.76 9.07
CA LYS A 25 -14.52 -1.29 8.58
C LYS A 25 -13.56 -2.41 8.15
N ARG A 26 -13.91 -3.68 8.35
CA ARG A 26 -13.09 -4.85 7.98
C ARG A 26 -13.31 -5.19 6.51
N PHE A 27 -12.22 -5.34 5.76
CA PHE A 27 -12.25 -5.94 4.44
C PHE A 27 -12.60 -7.44 4.54
N ASP A 28 -13.50 -7.92 3.69
CA ASP A 28 -14.05 -9.28 3.74
C ASP A 28 -13.30 -10.29 2.87
N HIS A 29 -13.05 -9.94 1.61
CA HIS A 29 -12.60 -10.87 0.56
C HIS A 29 -11.22 -10.55 -0.02
N VAL A 30 -10.56 -9.51 0.50
CA VAL A 30 -9.27 -9.03 0.00
C VAL A 30 -8.30 -8.85 1.17
N PRO A 31 -7.10 -9.44 1.11
CA PRO A 31 -6.09 -9.36 2.17
C PRO A 31 -5.43 -7.98 2.19
N GLN A 32 -6.14 -6.99 2.70
CA GLN A 32 -5.66 -5.61 2.83
C GLN A 32 -6.13 -4.93 4.12
N VAL A 33 -5.40 -3.89 4.54
CA VAL A 33 -5.70 -3.06 5.72
C VAL A 33 -5.50 -1.58 5.39
N LEU A 34 -6.10 -0.72 6.20
CA LEU A 34 -5.71 0.69 6.29
C LEU A 34 -5.07 0.96 7.66
N SER A 35 -4.12 1.88 7.66
CA SER A 35 -3.64 2.56 8.86
C SER A 35 -4.78 3.26 9.62
N VAL A 36 -4.57 3.45 10.92
CA VAL A 36 -5.51 4.19 11.77
C VAL A 36 -5.30 5.69 11.61
N GLU A 37 -4.07 6.08 11.36
CA GLU A 37 -3.58 7.43 11.18
C GLU A 37 -4.17 8.07 9.91
N ILE A 38 -4.46 9.36 10.02
CA ILE A 38 -4.76 10.20 8.86
C ILE A 38 -3.44 10.84 8.41
N LEU A 39 -3.14 10.71 7.13
CA LEU A 39 -2.00 11.36 6.49
C LEU A 39 -2.34 12.84 6.26
N THR A 40 -1.52 13.73 6.81
CA THR A 40 -1.72 15.18 6.71
C THR A 40 -0.43 15.88 6.30
N GLY A 41 -0.53 16.91 5.46
CA GLY A 41 0.62 17.70 5.04
C GLY A 41 1.56 16.89 4.13
N ARG A 42 2.84 16.80 4.52
CA ARG A 42 3.86 16.03 3.81
C ARG A 42 4.24 14.81 4.63
N CYS A 43 4.14 13.64 4.01
CA CYS A 43 4.45 12.37 4.66
C CYS A 43 5.39 11.56 3.79
N TYR A 44 6.33 10.87 4.43
CA TYR A 44 7.18 9.87 3.79
C TYR A 44 7.22 8.63 4.67
N TRP A 45 7.08 7.45 4.04
CA TRP A 45 7.29 6.18 4.70
C TRP A 45 7.85 5.14 3.71
N GLU A 46 8.53 4.14 4.28
CA GLU A 46 9.06 3.00 3.55
C GLU A 46 8.38 1.72 4.05
N THR A 47 8.19 0.78 3.13
CA THR A 47 7.74 -0.57 3.44
C THR A 47 8.63 -1.59 2.78
N GLU A 48 8.90 -2.67 3.48
CA GLU A 48 9.59 -3.84 2.98
C GLU A 48 8.60 -5.01 2.90
N TRP A 49 8.73 -5.85 1.86
CA TRP A 49 7.88 -7.02 1.70
C TRP A 49 8.65 -8.32 1.48
N SER A 50 8.02 -9.42 1.86
CA SER A 50 8.47 -10.78 1.59
C SER A 50 7.44 -11.54 0.77
N GLY A 51 7.88 -12.61 0.11
CA GLY A 51 7.02 -13.37 -0.81
C GLY A 51 7.04 -12.78 -2.22
N ASP A 52 5.93 -12.95 -2.93
CA ASP A 52 5.85 -12.65 -4.36
C ASP A 52 5.41 -11.23 -4.64
N ASN A 53 4.41 -10.74 -3.91
CA ASN A 53 3.80 -9.44 -4.15
C ASN A 53 3.36 -8.75 -2.87
N ALA A 54 3.38 -7.42 -2.90
CA ALA A 54 2.77 -6.55 -1.92
C ALA A 54 2.10 -5.35 -2.60
N VAL A 55 1.16 -4.74 -1.91
CA VAL A 55 0.47 -3.53 -2.33
C VAL A 55 0.70 -2.45 -1.28
N VAL A 56 1.19 -1.29 -1.72
CA VAL A 56 1.27 -0.08 -0.91
C VAL A 56 0.33 0.95 -1.53
N SER A 57 -0.57 1.50 -0.72
CA SER A 57 -1.64 2.37 -1.19
C SER A 57 -1.79 3.62 -0.34
N VAL A 58 -2.36 4.63 -0.96
CA VAL A 58 -2.97 5.78 -0.30
C VAL A 58 -4.46 5.75 -0.68
N SER A 59 -5.34 5.88 0.31
CA SER A 59 -6.77 5.76 0.09
C SER A 59 -7.56 6.70 0.99
N TYR A 60 -8.69 7.19 0.49
CA TYR A 60 -9.68 7.82 1.35
C TYR A 60 -10.24 6.83 2.37
N LYS A 61 -10.48 7.32 3.58
CA LYS A 61 -11.03 6.52 4.66
C LYS A 61 -12.38 5.85 4.30
N GLY A 62 -13.15 6.52 3.44
CA GLY A 62 -14.45 6.10 2.93
C GLY A 62 -14.44 5.09 1.78
N ILE A 63 -13.30 4.43 1.50
CA ILE A 63 -13.26 3.28 0.57
C ILE A 63 -14.23 2.18 1.01
N ASN A 64 -14.91 1.57 0.05
CA ASN A 64 -15.78 0.43 0.29
C ASN A 64 -14.98 -0.75 0.87
N ARG A 65 -15.55 -1.42 1.86
CA ARG A 65 -14.89 -2.54 2.58
C ARG A 65 -15.43 -3.90 2.18
N LYS A 66 -16.56 -3.91 1.48
CA LYS A 66 -17.34 -5.07 1.11
C LYS A 66 -17.73 -4.94 -0.36
N GLY A 67 -18.08 -6.04 -1.02
CA GLY A 67 -18.76 -5.98 -2.32
C GLY A 67 -17.87 -6.10 -3.56
N GLY A 68 -16.82 -6.92 -3.51
CA GLY A 68 -16.10 -7.35 -4.71
C GLY A 68 -15.00 -6.38 -5.16
N SER A 69 -14.91 -6.08 -6.46
CA SER A 69 -13.77 -5.34 -7.02
C SER A 69 -13.60 -3.93 -6.47
N ASP A 70 -14.69 -3.24 -6.12
CA ASP A 70 -14.64 -1.85 -5.67
C ASP A 70 -13.96 -1.67 -4.29
N CYS A 71 -13.83 -2.74 -3.49
CA CYS A 71 -13.09 -2.68 -2.23
C CYS A 71 -11.56 -2.85 -2.40
N VAL A 72 -11.09 -3.29 -3.57
CA VAL A 72 -9.67 -3.52 -3.86
C VAL A 72 -8.97 -2.18 -4.12
N PHE A 73 -7.82 -1.96 -3.48
CA PHE A 73 -7.01 -0.77 -3.76
C PHE A 73 -6.68 -0.61 -5.26
N GLY A 74 -6.83 0.62 -5.77
CA GLY A 74 -6.64 0.97 -7.18
C GLY A 74 -7.79 0.58 -8.11
N SER A 75 -8.77 -0.21 -7.64
CA SER A 75 -9.93 -0.62 -8.46
C SER A 75 -11.14 0.30 -8.33
N ASN A 76 -10.95 1.45 -7.69
CA ASN A 76 -11.94 2.49 -7.42
C ASN A 76 -11.30 3.87 -7.53
N ASP A 77 -12.12 4.91 -7.48
CA ASP A 77 -11.72 6.32 -7.51
C ASP A 77 -11.23 6.86 -6.15
N LYS A 78 -11.28 6.04 -5.09
CA LYS A 78 -10.91 6.42 -3.70
C LYS A 78 -9.52 5.95 -3.29
N SER A 79 -8.76 5.33 -4.18
CA SER A 79 -7.45 4.79 -3.85
C SER A 79 -6.49 4.82 -5.02
N TRP A 80 -5.21 4.97 -4.66
CA TRP A 80 -4.06 4.94 -5.54
C TRP A 80 -3.07 3.95 -4.95
N ASN A 81 -2.52 3.03 -5.73
CA ASN A 81 -1.57 2.06 -5.21
C ASN A 81 -0.41 1.79 -6.15
N LEU A 82 0.68 1.36 -5.53
CA LEU A 82 1.79 0.66 -6.14
C LEU A 82 1.64 -0.82 -5.82
N TRP A 83 1.45 -1.63 -6.85
CA TRP A 83 1.62 -3.07 -6.77
C TRP A 83 3.10 -3.38 -6.98
N CYS A 84 3.71 -3.97 -5.97
CA CYS A 84 5.09 -4.41 -5.96
C CYS A 84 5.14 -5.90 -6.24
N SER A 85 5.90 -6.30 -7.26
CA SER A 85 6.23 -7.71 -7.52
C SER A 85 7.73 -7.89 -7.59
N ASN A 86 8.22 -9.13 -7.62
CA ASN A 86 9.65 -9.40 -7.74
C ASN A 86 10.30 -8.82 -9.01
N ASN A 87 9.53 -8.62 -10.10
CA ASN A 87 10.08 -8.30 -11.43
C ASN A 87 9.54 -7.00 -12.05
N ARG A 88 8.52 -6.38 -11.44
CA ARG A 88 7.92 -5.15 -11.96
C ARG A 88 7.18 -4.40 -10.85
N PHE A 89 6.92 -3.13 -11.11
CA PHE A 89 5.92 -2.37 -10.37
C PHE A 89 4.75 -2.02 -11.29
N THR A 90 3.56 -1.91 -10.72
CA THR A 90 2.38 -1.45 -11.44
C THR A 90 1.71 -0.38 -10.60
N VAL A 91 1.53 0.82 -11.15
CA VAL A 91 0.71 1.85 -10.52
C VAL A 91 -0.72 1.68 -10.97
N ARG A 92 -1.68 1.76 -10.05
CA ARG A 92 -3.09 1.61 -10.37
C ARG A 92 -3.98 2.61 -9.63
N HIS A 93 -4.99 3.11 -10.34
CA HIS A 93 -6.04 3.99 -9.84
C HIS A 93 -7.28 3.90 -10.73
N ASN A 94 -8.47 3.82 -10.13
CA ASN A 94 -9.75 3.75 -10.83
C ASN A 94 -9.77 2.72 -11.99
N ASN A 95 -9.29 1.50 -11.71
CA ASN A 95 -9.11 0.40 -12.67
C ASN A 95 -8.10 0.63 -13.81
N ASN A 96 -7.52 1.81 -13.93
CA ASN A 96 -6.43 2.06 -14.86
C ASN A 96 -5.11 1.66 -14.21
N TYR A 97 -4.26 0.98 -14.97
CA TYR A 97 -2.95 0.56 -14.50
C TYR A 97 -1.86 0.87 -15.52
N THR A 98 -0.68 1.21 -15.01
CA THR A 98 0.53 1.45 -15.79
C THR A 98 1.63 0.57 -15.23
N ASP A 99 2.11 -0.37 -16.05
CA ASP A 99 3.28 -1.18 -15.73
C ASP A 99 4.54 -0.31 -15.85
N ILE A 100 5.40 -0.39 -14.84
CA ILE A 100 6.68 0.29 -14.77
C ILE A 100 7.75 -0.77 -14.98
N PRO A 101 8.43 -0.76 -16.15
CA PRO A 101 9.55 -1.64 -16.43
C PRO A 101 10.74 -1.14 -15.61
N ALA A 102 10.86 -1.64 -14.39
CA ALA A 102 12.00 -1.36 -13.53
C ALA A 102 12.59 -2.67 -13.05
N VAL A 103 13.92 -2.72 -12.98
CA VAL A 103 14.62 -3.78 -12.25
C VAL A 103 14.34 -3.51 -10.77
N CYS A 104 13.39 -4.22 -10.18
CA CYS A 104 13.15 -4.15 -8.75
C CYS A 104 14.48 -4.37 -8.02
N SER A 105 14.79 -3.49 -7.07
CA SER A 105 15.94 -3.70 -6.22
C SER A 105 15.79 -5.01 -5.44
N SER A 106 16.90 -5.69 -5.21
CA SER A 106 16.99 -6.90 -4.36
C SER A 106 16.33 -6.72 -2.99
N SER A 107 16.29 -5.49 -2.50
CA SER A 107 15.78 -5.09 -1.19
C SER A 107 14.29 -5.32 -0.97
N LYS A 108 13.48 -5.48 -2.03
CA LYS A 108 12.00 -5.56 -1.91
C LYS A 108 11.43 -4.45 -1.01
N ARG A 109 11.87 -3.21 -1.27
CA ARG A 109 11.46 -2.04 -0.49
C ARG A 109 10.92 -0.94 -1.38
N ALA A 110 9.79 -0.38 -0.96
CA ALA A 110 9.12 0.72 -1.64
C ALA A 110 8.98 1.92 -0.70
N GLY A 111 9.21 3.11 -1.24
CA GLY A 111 9.01 4.38 -0.56
C GLY A 111 7.79 5.09 -1.13
N VAL A 112 7.04 5.76 -0.26
CA VAL A 112 5.91 6.60 -0.64
C VAL A 112 6.12 8.00 -0.10
N TYR A 113 6.04 8.99 -0.98
CA TYR A 113 6.02 10.40 -0.62
C TYR A 113 4.66 10.99 -0.99
N LEU A 114 3.98 11.59 -0.02
CA LEU A 114 2.70 12.26 -0.20
C LEU A 114 2.84 13.73 0.17
N ASP A 115 2.45 14.62 -0.73
CA ASP A 115 2.21 16.04 -0.45
C ASP A 115 0.73 16.34 -0.69
N VAL A 116 -0.05 16.38 0.40
CA VAL A 116 -1.50 16.61 0.35
C VAL A 116 -1.81 18.00 -0.21
N SER A 117 -1.02 19.00 0.14
CA SER A 117 -1.24 20.40 -0.26
C SER A 117 -0.95 20.64 -1.74
N ALA A 118 0.09 20.00 -2.26
CA ALA A 118 0.44 20.04 -3.67
C ALA A 118 -0.37 19.07 -4.53
N GLY A 119 -1.11 18.14 -3.90
CA GLY A 119 -1.86 17.12 -4.62
C GLY A 119 -0.97 16.07 -5.29
N SER A 120 0.18 15.75 -4.70
CA SER A 120 1.19 14.87 -5.30
C SER A 120 1.40 13.60 -4.49
N LEU A 121 1.41 12.45 -5.16
CA LEU A 121 1.75 11.15 -4.60
C LEU A 121 2.82 10.49 -5.45
N SER A 122 4.00 10.31 -4.88
CA SER A 122 5.17 9.73 -5.55
C SER A 122 5.55 8.40 -4.93
N PHE A 123 5.90 7.46 -5.81
CA PHE A 123 6.37 6.12 -5.47
C PHE A 123 7.83 5.93 -5.85
N TYR A 124 8.56 5.20 -5.01
CA TYR A 124 9.99 4.94 -5.17
C TYR A 124 10.32 3.47 -4.92
N SER A 125 11.29 2.93 -5.65
CA SER A 125 12.03 1.74 -5.24
C SER A 125 13.18 2.19 -4.35
N VAL A 126 13.42 1.48 -3.24
CA VAL A 126 14.47 1.84 -2.28
C VAL A 126 15.53 0.75 -2.27
N SER A 127 16.78 1.05 -2.60
CA SER A 127 17.86 0.05 -2.58
C SER A 127 18.27 -0.36 -1.16
N ASP A 128 19.07 -1.42 -1.05
CA ASP A 128 19.70 -1.83 0.22
C ASP A 128 20.61 -0.74 0.81
N SER A 129 21.12 0.17 -0.02
CA SER A 129 21.90 1.36 0.36
C SER A 129 21.04 2.59 0.64
N HIS A 130 19.72 2.45 0.78
CA HIS A 130 18.75 3.54 0.97
C HIS A 130 18.72 4.58 -0.17
N THR A 131 19.13 4.20 -1.39
CA THR A 131 19.01 5.06 -2.57
C THR A 131 17.59 4.99 -3.11
N LEU A 132 16.97 6.15 -3.32
CA LEU A 132 15.63 6.27 -3.89
C LEU A 132 15.68 6.34 -5.41
N THR A 133 15.05 5.38 -6.07
CA THR A 133 14.77 5.42 -7.50
C THR A 133 13.31 5.79 -7.69
N HIS A 134 13.04 6.95 -8.28
CA HIS A 134 11.68 7.38 -8.60
C HIS A 134 11.03 6.41 -9.59
N LEU A 135 9.79 5.98 -9.28
CA LEU A 135 9.01 5.09 -10.13
C LEU A 135 7.91 5.87 -10.86
N HIS A 136 7.13 6.64 -10.11
CA HIS A 136 5.98 7.34 -10.66
C HIS A 136 5.48 8.44 -9.72
N THR A 137 4.82 9.44 -10.29
CA THR A 137 4.09 10.46 -9.54
C THR A 137 2.69 10.63 -10.11
N LEU A 138 1.70 10.49 -9.24
CA LEU A 138 0.31 10.84 -9.52
C LEU A 138 0.07 12.26 -9.02
N ASN A 139 -0.64 13.06 -9.82
CA ASN A 139 -1.08 14.38 -9.43
C ASN A 139 -2.61 14.40 -9.42
N THR A 140 -3.21 14.82 -8.31
CA THR A 140 -4.66 14.87 -8.12
C THR A 140 -5.02 15.85 -7.02
N THR A 141 -6.26 16.33 -7.01
CA THR A 141 -6.78 17.11 -5.89
C THR A 141 -7.42 16.17 -4.88
N PHE A 142 -6.79 16.01 -3.71
CA PHE A 142 -7.37 15.19 -2.64
C PHE A 142 -8.53 15.93 -1.97
N THR A 143 -9.69 15.29 -1.90
CA THR A 143 -10.94 15.88 -1.42
C THR A 143 -11.36 15.39 -0.03
N GLU A 144 -10.73 14.33 0.47
CA GLU A 144 -11.05 13.69 1.74
C GLU A 144 -9.78 13.30 2.51
N PRO A 145 -9.87 13.07 3.84
CA PRO A 145 -8.77 12.54 4.64
C PRO A 145 -8.22 11.22 4.09
N LEU A 146 -6.89 11.15 3.99
CA LEU A 146 -6.16 10.01 3.44
C LEU A 146 -5.61 9.11 4.56
N CYS A 147 -5.56 7.81 4.27
CA CYS A 147 -4.88 6.81 5.08
C CYS A 147 -3.86 6.06 4.21
N ALA A 148 -2.79 5.58 4.82
CA ALA A 148 -1.93 4.57 4.18
C ALA A 148 -2.68 3.23 4.17
N GLY A 149 -2.53 2.49 3.09
CA GLY A 149 -3.12 1.16 2.88
C GLY A 149 -2.07 0.14 2.48
N PHE A 150 -2.26 -1.10 2.92
CA PHE A 150 -1.32 -2.19 2.71
C PHE A 150 -2.09 -3.44 2.34
N GLY A 151 -1.57 -4.21 1.39
CA GLY A 151 -2.11 -5.51 1.00
C GLY A 151 -1.00 -6.46 0.59
N VAL A 152 -1.28 -7.75 0.61
CA VAL A 152 -0.31 -8.80 0.25
C VAL A 152 -1.02 -9.94 -0.44
N ASP A 153 -0.31 -10.65 -1.32
CA ASP A 153 -0.79 -11.92 -1.87
C ASP A 153 -0.56 -13.08 -0.89
N TYR A 154 -0.98 -14.29 -1.30
CA TYR A 154 -0.85 -15.50 -0.50
C TYR A 154 0.59 -15.72 0.02
N ASN A 155 0.71 -16.07 1.30
CA ASN A 155 1.99 -16.36 1.97
C ASN A 155 3.04 -15.25 1.84
N SER A 156 2.59 -14.00 1.69
CA SER A 156 3.43 -12.80 1.60
C SER A 156 3.23 -11.92 2.83
N SER A 157 4.19 -11.03 3.09
CA SER A 157 4.10 -10.08 4.20
C SER A 157 4.61 -8.71 3.79
N VAL A 158 4.10 -7.66 4.44
CA VAL A 158 4.61 -6.30 4.29
C VAL A 158 4.70 -5.64 5.66
N SER A 159 5.79 -4.94 5.89
CA SER A 159 6.08 -4.24 7.15
C SER A 159 6.55 -2.81 6.91
N LEU A 160 6.15 -1.91 7.79
CA LEU A 160 6.70 -0.55 7.85
C LEU A 160 8.16 -0.60 8.29
N CYS A 161 9.03 0.12 7.58
CA CYS A 161 10.44 0.22 7.94
C CYS A 161 10.67 1.29 9.04
N ASP A 162 11.66 1.05 9.89
CA ASP A 162 12.20 2.08 10.78
C ASP A 162 13.18 2.97 10.04
N ILE A 163 12.71 4.15 9.65
CA ILE A 163 13.55 5.18 9.06
C ILE A 163 14.22 5.92 10.21
N LYS A 164 15.51 5.66 10.42
CA LYS A 164 16.32 6.50 11.32
C LYS A 164 16.42 7.88 10.70
N ARG A 165 15.80 8.86 11.36
CA ARG A 165 15.97 10.28 11.04
C ARG A 165 17.33 10.79 11.49
#